data_AF-A0A0G0CT00-F1
#
_entry.id   AF-A0A0G0CT00-F1
#
_cell.length_a   1.000
_cell.length_b   1.000
_cell.length_c   1.000
_cell.angle_alpha   90.00
_cell.angle_beta   90.00
_cell.angle_gamma   90.00
#
_symmetry.space_group_name_H-M   'P 1'
#
loop_
_entity.id
_entity.type
_entity.pdbx_description
1 polymer ?
#
loop_
_entity_poly.entity_id
_entity_poly.type
_entity_poly.pdbx_seq_one_letter_code
_entity_poly.pdbx_strand_id
1 'polypeptide(L)'
;MFLKLQPLLYSLIFFIGLELIVFFHANVLFIMLFLLLMALFQGWKIGRKWKFSILPIFFVISSVALLYLVTIRHYQQIYIILAFVMYYLSLLGAYRLSKYENDQTAKGMNTAASMATIFFTYAGAYGLYLNFLVPLYYLMLVYLVTTFFVSYQYFSIICVNKKKVWLYSLVVSLVMAEIAWTINFWPFGYLTSGAVALILYFVLWDIIQKNFLDIIRKKRIIFNLIFFSVLASLVLISSKWIPVI
;
A
#
# COMPACT_ATOMS: atom_id res chain seq x y z
N MET A 1 17.98 -8.08 18.10
CA MET A 1 16.93 -7.73 19.08
C MET A 1 15.64 -7.37 18.33
N PHE A 2 14.84 -8.39 17.94
CA PHE A 2 13.78 -8.25 16.93
C PHE A 2 12.44 -7.77 17.48
N LEU A 3 12.11 -8.07 18.74
CA LEU A 3 10.84 -7.66 19.34
C LEU A 3 11.03 -6.38 20.17
N LYS A 4 10.30 -5.33 19.80
CA LYS A 4 10.15 -4.12 20.60
C LYS A 4 8.69 -4.00 21.04
N LEU A 5 8.49 -3.76 22.33
CA LEU A 5 7.17 -3.76 22.96
C LEU A 5 6.25 -2.66 22.40
N GLN A 6 6.78 -1.47 22.12
CA GLN A 6 5.99 -0.33 21.66
C GLN A 6 5.32 -0.56 20.29
N PRO A 7 6.03 -0.88 19.19
CA PRO A 7 5.37 -1.22 17.91
C PRO A 7 4.39 -2.38 18.02
N LEU A 8 4.70 -3.38 18.85
CA LEU A 8 3.85 -4.55 19.06
C LEU A 8 2.50 -4.17 19.69
N LEU A 9 2.51 -3.37 20.77
CA LEU A 9 1.29 -2.90 21.42
C LEU A 9 0.39 -2.12 20.46
N TYR A 10 0.98 -1.26 19.64
CA TYR A 10 0.23 -0.48 18.66
C TYR A 10 -0.34 -1.33 17.52
N SER A 11 0.41 -2.34 17.06
CA SER A 11 -0.13 -3.32 16.13
C SER A 11 -1.26 -4.15 16.74
N LEU A 12 -1.22 -4.46 18.04
CA LEU A 12 -2.31 -5.18 18.71
C LEU A 12 -3.58 -4.33 18.79
N ILE A 13 -3.46 -3.03 19.04
CA ILE A 13 -4.60 -2.10 18.97
C ILE A 13 -5.21 -2.10 17.57
N PHE A 14 -4.38 -2.10 16.52
CA PHE A 14 -4.84 -2.20 15.14
C PHE A 14 -5.54 -3.54 14.86
N PHE A 15 -4.97 -4.66 15.30
CA PHE A 15 -5.58 -6.00 15.18
C PHE A 15 -6.96 -6.06 15.85
N ILE A 16 -7.04 -5.61 17.12
CA ILE A 16 -8.30 -5.56 17.87
C ILE A 16 -9.31 -4.63 17.17
N GLY A 17 -8.85 -3.51 16.61
CA GLY A 17 -9.71 -2.61 15.85
C GLY A 17 -10.32 -3.26 14.61
N LEU A 18 -9.55 -4.04 13.85
CA LEU A 18 -10.06 -4.80 12.71
C LEU A 18 -11.03 -5.90 13.14
N GLU A 19 -10.75 -6.63 14.23
CA GLU A 19 -11.68 -7.60 14.81
C GLU A 19 -13.00 -6.94 15.22
N LEU A 20 -12.93 -5.80 15.93
CA LEU A 20 -14.13 -5.04 16.33
C LEU A 20 -14.96 -4.59 15.13
N ILE A 21 -14.33 -4.25 14.00
CA ILE A 21 -15.05 -3.92 12.76
C ILE A 21 -15.84 -5.13 12.24
N VAL A 22 -15.28 -6.33 12.31
CA VAL A 22 -15.96 -7.58 11.89
C VAL A 22 -17.11 -7.94 12.81
N PHE A 23 -16.99 -7.70 14.12
CA PHE A 23 -18.08 -8.02 15.07
C PHE A 23 -19.13 -6.91 15.17
N PHE A 24 -18.75 -5.64 15.04
CA PHE A 24 -19.60 -4.46 15.28
C PHE A 24 -19.70 -3.55 14.05
N HIS A 25 -20.33 -4.06 12.99
CA HIS A 25 -20.51 -3.34 11.71
C HIS A 25 -21.17 -1.95 11.85
N ALA A 26 -22.01 -1.72 12.85
CA ALA A 26 -22.66 -0.41 13.05
C ALA A 26 -21.68 0.70 13.46
N ASN A 27 -20.58 0.35 14.12
CA ASN A 27 -19.65 1.30 14.73
C ASN A 27 -18.37 1.53 13.91
N VAL A 28 -18.35 1.10 12.64
CA VAL A 28 -17.13 1.11 11.84
C VAL A 28 -16.54 2.50 11.70
N LEU A 29 -17.35 3.53 11.43
CA LEU A 29 -16.84 4.88 11.26
C LEU A 29 -16.11 5.38 12.52
N PHE A 30 -16.65 5.06 13.70
CA PHE A 30 -16.03 5.42 14.97
C PHE A 30 -14.72 4.65 15.22
N ILE A 31 -14.72 3.33 14.98
CA ILE A 31 -13.53 2.49 15.13
C ILE A 31 -12.44 2.92 14.15
N MET A 32 -12.80 3.18 12.89
CA MET A 32 -11.89 3.66 11.86
C MET A 32 -11.31 5.03 12.22
N LEU A 33 -12.13 5.98 12.68
CA LEU A 33 -11.66 7.28 13.15
C LEU A 33 -10.67 7.13 14.31
N PHE A 34 -10.98 6.28 15.28
CA PHE A 34 -10.09 5.97 16.40
C PHE A 34 -8.75 5.38 15.91
N LEU A 35 -8.78 4.40 15.00
CA LEU A 35 -7.60 3.79 14.41
C LEU A 35 -6.76 4.81 13.62
N LEU A 36 -7.39 5.74 12.91
CA LEU A 36 -6.73 6.81 12.17
C LEU A 36 -6.01 7.79 13.09
N LEU A 37 -6.67 8.25 14.15
CA LEU A 37 -6.06 9.11 15.17
C LEU A 37 -4.89 8.40 15.85
N MET A 38 -5.06 7.11 16.15
CA MET A 38 -4.00 6.27 16.68
C MET A 38 -2.83 6.13 15.69
N ALA A 39 -3.08 5.86 14.41
CA ALA A 39 -2.04 5.75 13.39
C ALA A 39 -1.25 7.06 13.21
N LEU A 40 -1.95 8.20 13.22
CA LEU A 40 -1.34 9.54 13.21
C LEU A 40 -0.39 9.73 14.40
N PHE A 41 -0.90 9.48 15.61
CA PHE A 41 -0.16 9.64 16.85
C PHE A 41 1.05 8.69 16.92
N GLN A 42 0.87 7.44 16.51
CA GLN A 42 1.90 6.41 16.51
C GLN A 42 3.05 6.76 15.56
N GLY A 43 2.74 7.12 14.32
CA GLY A 43 3.76 7.48 13.33
C GLY A 43 4.60 8.67 13.79
N TRP A 44 3.97 9.66 14.43
CA TRP A 44 4.66 10.84 14.96
C TRP A 44 5.52 10.49 16.17
N LYS A 45 4.97 9.78 17.17
CA LYS A 45 5.68 9.43 18.41
C LYS A 45 6.85 8.47 18.17
N ILE A 46 6.66 7.47 17.30
CA ILE A 46 7.65 6.44 17.01
C ILE A 46 8.70 6.95 16.03
N GLY A 47 8.26 7.58 14.94
CA GLY A 47 9.14 8.04 13.86
C GLY A 47 9.84 9.36 14.17
N ARG A 48 9.37 10.14 15.15
CA ARG A 48 9.79 11.52 15.48
C ARG A 48 9.66 12.54 14.34
N LYS A 49 9.16 12.13 13.18
CA LYS A 49 8.97 12.96 11.99
C LYS A 49 7.60 12.64 11.40
N TRP A 50 6.84 13.66 11.01
CA TRP A 50 5.49 13.53 10.43
C TRP A 50 5.42 12.62 9.21
N LYS A 51 6.51 12.54 8.43
CA LYS A 51 6.58 11.66 7.25
C LYS A 51 6.33 10.18 7.55
N PHE A 52 6.60 9.72 8.78
CA PHE A 52 6.40 8.33 9.16
C PHE A 52 4.94 8.00 9.54
N SER A 53 4.06 8.99 9.69
CA SER A 53 2.63 8.76 9.91
C SER A 53 1.86 8.47 8.64
N ILE A 54 2.40 8.86 7.48
CA ILE A 54 1.71 8.71 6.18
C ILE A 54 1.35 7.23 5.93
N LEU A 55 2.33 6.33 5.99
CA LEU A 55 2.14 4.91 5.68
C LEU A 55 1.15 4.23 6.65
N PRO A 56 1.26 4.35 7.99
CA PRO A 56 0.26 3.82 8.91
C PRO A 56 -1.17 4.30 8.61
N ILE A 57 -1.37 5.57 8.30
CA ILE A 57 -2.70 6.12 7.97
C ILE A 57 -3.28 5.45 6.74
N PHE A 58 -2.54 5.45 5.62
CA PHE A 58 -2.99 4.83 4.39
C PHE A 58 -3.13 3.31 4.54
N PHE A 59 -2.30 2.67 5.37
CA PHE A 59 -2.44 1.25 5.69
C PHE A 59 -3.77 0.96 6.42
N VAL A 60 -4.14 1.75 7.42
CA VAL A 60 -5.44 1.61 8.11
C VAL A 60 -6.60 1.74 7.12
N ILE A 61 -6.65 2.84 6.35
CA ILE A 61 -7.73 3.10 5.39
C ILE A 61 -7.85 1.97 4.37
N SER A 62 -6.73 1.60 3.74
CA SER A 62 -6.71 0.54 2.73
C SER A 62 -7.05 -0.83 3.31
N SER A 63 -6.64 -1.10 4.54
CA SER A 63 -6.95 -2.38 5.18
C SER A 63 -8.44 -2.54 5.50
N VAL A 64 -9.07 -1.49 6.00
CA VAL A 64 -10.52 -1.49 6.26
C VAL A 64 -11.28 -1.60 4.94
N ALA A 65 -10.87 -0.86 3.91
CA ALA A 65 -11.51 -0.90 2.59
C ALA A 65 -11.50 -2.31 1.99
N LEU A 66 -10.37 -3.03 2.04
CA LEU A 66 -10.27 -4.38 1.51
C LEU A 66 -10.98 -5.41 2.42
N LEU A 67 -10.95 -5.24 3.74
CA LEU A 67 -11.66 -6.13 4.70
C LEU A 67 -13.15 -6.23 4.38
N TYR A 68 -13.79 -5.12 4.00
CA TYR A 68 -15.21 -5.09 3.63
C TYR A 68 -15.57 -5.94 2.40
N LEU A 69 -14.60 -6.18 1.51
CA LEU A 69 -14.81 -6.99 0.32
C LEU A 69 -14.64 -8.49 0.58
N VAL A 70 -14.03 -8.85 1.72
CA VAL A 70 -13.82 -10.24 2.12
C VAL A 70 -15.06 -10.71 2.90
N THR A 71 -15.88 -11.54 2.28
CA THR A 71 -17.18 -11.97 2.85
C THR A 71 -17.06 -13.20 3.76
N ILE A 72 -16.12 -14.11 3.49
CA ILE A 72 -15.99 -15.37 4.23
C ILE A 72 -15.20 -15.13 5.52
N ARG A 73 -15.80 -15.47 6.66
CA ARG A 73 -15.23 -15.24 8.01
C ARG A 73 -13.83 -15.81 8.20
N HIS A 74 -13.56 -17.02 7.71
CA HIS A 74 -12.22 -17.60 7.79
C HIS A 74 -11.17 -16.80 7.00
N TYR A 75 -11.53 -16.28 5.81
CA TYR A 75 -10.64 -15.44 5.01
C TYR A 75 -10.46 -14.06 5.61
N GLN A 76 -11.48 -13.50 6.28
CA GLN A 76 -11.35 -12.25 7.05
C GLN A 76 -10.29 -12.41 8.15
N GLN A 77 -10.32 -13.50 8.91
CA GLN A 77 -9.35 -13.75 9.99
C GLN A 77 -7.92 -13.89 9.47
N ILE A 78 -7.73 -14.66 8.38
CA ILE A 78 -6.42 -14.77 7.71
C ILE A 78 -5.94 -13.39 7.24
N TYR A 79 -6.84 -12.60 6.66
CA TYR A 79 -6.55 -11.25 6.21
C TYR A 79 -6.14 -10.33 7.36
N ILE A 80 -6.87 -10.34 8.49
CA ILE A 80 -6.57 -9.52 9.67
C ILE A 80 -5.20 -9.87 10.25
N ILE A 81 -4.86 -11.16 10.33
CA ILE A 81 -3.53 -11.61 10.77
C ILE A 81 -2.43 -11.09 9.83
N LEU A 82 -2.62 -11.21 8.51
CA LEU A 82 -1.66 -10.69 7.52
C LEU A 82 -1.51 -9.16 7.61
N ALA A 83 -2.63 -8.44 7.71
CA ALA A 83 -2.66 -7.00 7.86
C ALA A 83 -1.94 -6.56 9.15
N PHE A 84 -2.16 -7.27 10.25
CA PHE A 84 -1.48 -7.05 11.52
C PHE A 84 0.05 -7.19 11.40
N VAL A 85 0.53 -8.27 10.79
CA VAL A 85 1.97 -8.49 10.57
C VAL A 85 2.57 -7.36 9.73
N MET A 86 1.92 -6.99 8.63
CA MET A 86 2.41 -5.93 7.75
C MET A 86 2.36 -4.54 8.43
N TYR A 87 1.33 -4.26 9.22
CA TYR A 87 1.26 -3.03 10.02
C TYR A 87 2.34 -2.99 11.10
N TYR A 88 2.62 -4.12 11.76
CA TYR A 88 3.74 -4.24 12.69
C TYR A 88 5.09 -3.95 12.00
N LEU A 89 5.33 -4.52 10.82
CA LEU A 89 6.55 -4.25 10.05
C LEU A 89 6.68 -2.77 9.66
N SER A 90 5.57 -2.11 9.31
CA SER A 90 5.51 -0.68 9.05
C SER A 90 6.01 0.15 10.24
N LEU A 91 5.44 -0.11 11.44
CA LEU A 91 5.82 0.60 12.66
C LEU A 91 7.25 0.28 13.12
N LEU A 92 7.67 -0.98 13.02
CA LEU A 92 9.03 -1.40 13.35
C LEU A 92 10.06 -0.76 12.41
N GLY A 93 9.75 -0.70 11.12
CA GLY A 93 10.55 -0.01 10.11
C GLY A 93 10.69 1.48 10.42
N ALA A 94 9.58 2.17 10.72
CA ALA A 94 9.59 3.57 11.12
C ALA A 94 10.41 3.82 12.39
N TYR A 95 10.28 2.96 13.41
CA TYR A 95 11.05 3.04 14.65
C TYR A 95 12.56 2.94 14.41
N ARG A 96 12.99 1.96 13.62
CA ARG A 96 14.41 1.73 13.33
C ARG A 96 14.99 2.84 12.46
N LEU A 97 14.27 3.27 11.43
CA LEU A 97 14.68 4.38 10.55
C LEU A 97 14.78 5.72 11.28
N SER A 98 14.01 5.92 12.35
CA SER A 98 14.12 7.11 13.21
C SER A 98 15.47 7.18 13.95
N LYS A 99 16.05 6.02 14.28
CA LYS A 99 17.33 5.91 14.99
C LYS A 99 18.52 5.80 14.04
N TYR A 100 18.37 5.01 12.98
CA TYR A 100 19.41 4.71 12.01
C TYR A 100 18.85 4.83 10.60
N GLU A 101 19.06 5.99 9.96
CA GLU A 101 18.50 6.28 8.63
C GLU A 101 19.03 5.35 7.53
N ASN A 102 20.19 4.71 7.74
CA ASN A 102 20.83 3.82 6.79
C ASN A 102 20.61 2.32 7.04
N ASP A 103 19.73 1.94 7.97
CA ASP A 103 19.40 0.53 8.21
C ASP A 103 18.66 -0.09 7.01
N GLN A 104 19.35 -0.96 6.27
CA GLN A 104 18.81 -1.65 5.09
C GLN A 104 17.63 -2.58 5.45
N THR A 105 17.66 -3.21 6.63
CA THR A 105 16.56 -4.09 7.05
C THR A 105 15.29 -3.28 7.30
N ALA A 106 15.43 -2.10 7.93
CA ALA A 106 14.31 -1.21 8.18
C ALA A 106 13.75 -0.60 6.88
N LYS A 107 14.62 -0.27 5.91
CA LYS A 107 14.18 0.12 4.55
C LYS A 107 13.40 -1.00 3.87
N GLY A 108 13.86 -2.25 4.00
CA GLY A 108 13.14 -3.43 3.49
C GLY A 108 11.76 -3.61 4.12
N MET A 109 11.67 -3.51 5.46
CA MET A 109 10.38 -3.57 6.19
C MET A 109 9.40 -2.49 5.73
N ASN A 110 9.87 -1.24 5.63
CA ASN A 110 9.05 -0.12 5.18
C ASN A 110 8.63 -0.27 3.70
N THR A 111 9.50 -0.82 2.86
CA THR A 111 9.17 -1.16 1.46
C THR A 111 8.05 -2.20 1.40
N ALA A 112 8.19 -3.30 2.14
CA ALA A 112 7.19 -4.36 2.14
C ALA A 112 5.82 -3.84 2.62
N ALA A 113 5.82 -3.04 3.70
CA ALA A 113 4.60 -2.38 4.18
C ALA A 113 4.00 -1.42 3.15
N SER A 114 4.82 -0.66 2.42
CA SER A 114 4.37 0.24 1.34
C SER A 114 3.73 -0.53 0.18
N MET A 115 4.33 -1.65 -0.23
CA MET A 115 3.75 -2.52 -1.27
C MET A 115 2.42 -3.14 -0.82
N ALA A 116 2.31 -3.56 0.44
CA ALA A 116 1.04 -4.04 0.99
C ALA A 116 -0.04 -2.93 1.02
N THR A 117 0.30 -1.71 1.44
CA THR A 117 -0.64 -0.57 1.42
C THR A 117 -1.11 -0.27 0.00
N ILE A 118 -0.19 -0.21 -0.97
CA ILE A 118 -0.52 0.04 -2.38
C ILE A 118 -1.47 -1.05 -2.88
N PHE A 119 -1.14 -2.33 -2.64
CA PHE A 119 -1.98 -3.45 -3.03
C PHE A 119 -3.38 -3.40 -2.42
N PHE A 120 -3.47 -3.21 -1.10
CA PHE A 120 -4.74 -3.12 -0.39
C PHE A 120 -5.58 -1.94 -0.89
N THR A 121 -4.93 -0.81 -1.17
CA THR A 121 -5.61 0.36 -1.72
C THR A 121 -6.16 0.08 -3.11
N TYR A 122 -5.34 -0.47 -4.01
CA TYR A 122 -5.75 -0.70 -5.39
C TYR A 122 -6.85 -1.75 -5.49
N ALA A 123 -6.70 -2.87 -4.78
CA ALA A 123 -7.70 -3.92 -4.72
C ALA A 123 -8.97 -3.45 -4.01
N GLY A 124 -8.83 -2.76 -2.87
CA GLY A 124 -9.96 -2.23 -2.09
C GLY A 124 -10.75 -1.18 -2.86
N ALA A 125 -10.07 -0.17 -3.42
CA ALA A 125 -10.72 0.91 -4.16
C ALA A 125 -11.37 0.42 -5.45
N TYR A 126 -10.71 -0.48 -6.21
CA TYR A 126 -11.32 -1.05 -7.40
C TYR A 126 -12.51 -1.95 -7.08
N GLY A 127 -12.44 -2.71 -5.97
CA GLY A 127 -13.59 -3.49 -5.51
C GLY A 127 -14.76 -2.63 -5.08
N LEU A 128 -14.52 -1.53 -4.36
CA LEU A 128 -15.57 -0.56 -4.02
C LEU A 128 -16.16 0.09 -5.29
N TYR A 129 -15.31 0.43 -6.26
CA TYR A 129 -15.73 0.95 -7.57
C TYR A 129 -16.70 0.00 -8.27
N LEU A 130 -16.35 -1.29 -8.39
CA LEU A 130 -17.20 -2.30 -9.02
C LEU A 130 -18.51 -2.55 -8.27
N ASN A 131 -18.51 -2.56 -6.93
CA ASN A 131 -19.68 -2.94 -6.14
C ASN A 131 -20.67 -1.78 -5.88
N PHE A 132 -20.19 -0.54 -5.83
CA PHE A 132 -21.00 0.63 -5.44
C PHE A 132 -21.25 1.62 -6.59
N LEU A 133 -20.93 1.26 -7.84
CA LEU A 133 -21.12 2.11 -9.02
C LEU A 133 -20.53 3.51 -8.85
N VAL A 134 -19.38 3.59 -8.18
CA VAL A 134 -18.71 4.85 -7.89
C VAL A 134 -18.21 5.44 -9.21
N PRO A 135 -18.33 6.76 -9.46
CA PRO A 135 -17.75 7.36 -10.65
C PRO A 135 -16.24 7.12 -10.80
N LEU A 136 -15.78 6.87 -12.04
CA LEU A 136 -14.40 6.51 -12.36
C LEU A 136 -13.36 7.53 -11.85
N TYR A 137 -13.70 8.82 -11.84
CA TYR A 137 -12.79 9.86 -11.39
C TYR A 137 -12.42 9.73 -9.90
N TYR A 138 -13.29 9.15 -9.05
CA TYR A 138 -12.94 8.87 -7.65
C TYR A 138 -11.91 7.76 -7.55
N LEU A 139 -12.01 6.70 -8.37
CA LEU A 139 -11.02 5.63 -8.41
C LEU A 139 -9.65 6.21 -8.82
N MET A 140 -9.61 7.01 -9.88
CA MET A 140 -8.39 7.69 -10.33
C MET A 140 -7.79 8.59 -9.24
N LEU A 141 -8.64 9.35 -8.53
CA LEU A 141 -8.21 10.22 -7.43
C LEU A 141 -7.62 9.41 -6.28
N VAL A 142 -8.25 8.30 -5.88
CA VAL A 142 -7.73 7.43 -4.81
C VAL A 142 -6.37 6.86 -5.22
N TYR A 143 -6.23 6.37 -6.45
CA TYR A 143 -4.94 5.87 -6.97
C TYR A 143 -3.88 6.98 -6.95
N LEU A 144 -4.21 8.18 -7.42
CA LEU A 144 -3.30 9.32 -7.43
C LEU A 144 -2.84 9.68 -6.01
N VAL A 145 -3.78 9.95 -5.11
CA VAL A 145 -3.50 10.44 -3.75
C VAL A 145 -2.67 9.42 -2.96
N THR A 146 -3.10 8.16 -2.95
CA THR A 146 -2.42 7.11 -2.18
C THR A 146 -1.03 6.83 -2.72
N THR A 147 -0.89 6.70 -4.04
CA THR A 147 0.41 6.49 -4.70
C THR A 147 1.35 7.65 -4.44
N PHE A 148 0.85 8.89 -4.52
CA PHE A 148 1.63 10.09 -4.27
C PHE A 148 2.20 10.09 -2.85
N PHE A 149 1.35 9.94 -1.83
CA PHE A 149 1.76 10.03 -0.44
C PHE A 149 2.65 8.85 0.00
N VAL A 150 2.31 7.62 -0.37
CA VAL A 150 3.12 6.43 -0.02
C VAL A 150 4.49 6.49 -0.70
N SER A 151 4.53 6.85 -1.99
CA SER A 151 5.80 6.99 -2.73
C SER A 151 6.62 8.16 -2.19
N TYR A 152 5.99 9.28 -1.84
CA TYR A 152 6.65 10.43 -1.24
C TYR A 152 7.33 10.06 0.08
N GLN A 153 6.62 9.37 0.98
CA GLN A 153 7.24 8.89 2.21
C GLN A 153 8.45 8.01 1.90
N TYR A 154 8.29 7.02 1.02
CA TYR A 154 9.36 6.08 0.71
C TYR A 154 10.59 6.76 0.11
N PHE A 155 10.40 7.56 -0.94
CA PHE A 155 11.47 8.26 -1.63
C PHE A 155 12.16 9.29 -0.73
N SER A 156 11.43 9.91 0.22
CA SER A 156 12.02 10.82 1.22
C SER A 156 12.92 10.12 2.26
N ILE A 157 12.93 8.79 2.31
CA ILE A 157 13.86 8.00 3.13
C ILE A 157 15.15 7.72 2.36
N ILE A 158 15.10 7.69 1.02
CA ILE A 158 16.25 7.36 0.17
C ILE A 158 16.99 8.61 -0.29
N CYS A 159 16.25 9.60 -0.79
CA CYS A 159 16.84 10.78 -1.43
C CYS A 159 16.68 12.01 -0.53
N VAL A 160 17.76 12.78 -0.38
CA VAL A 160 17.79 14.01 0.42
C VAL A 160 17.12 15.19 -0.31
N ASN A 161 17.16 15.19 -1.65
CA ASN A 161 16.62 16.30 -2.46
C ASN A 161 15.08 16.25 -2.52
N LYS A 162 14.43 17.05 -1.67
CA LYS A 162 12.97 17.13 -1.56
C LYS A 162 12.26 17.47 -2.87
N LYS A 163 12.83 18.35 -3.71
CA LYS A 163 12.21 18.74 -4.99
C LYS A 163 12.14 17.56 -5.95
N LYS A 164 13.24 16.79 -6.07
CA LYS A 164 13.27 15.56 -6.86
C LYS A 164 12.26 14.55 -6.31
N VAL A 165 12.28 14.27 -5.00
CA VAL A 165 11.35 13.33 -4.36
C VAL A 165 9.89 13.68 -4.67
N TRP A 166 9.52 14.95 -4.53
CA TRP A 166 8.15 15.42 -4.78
C TRP A 166 7.75 15.23 -6.25
N LEU A 167 8.61 15.65 -7.20
CA LEU A 167 8.36 15.52 -8.63
C LEU A 167 8.21 14.06 -9.06
N TYR A 168 9.12 13.17 -8.66
CA TYR A 168 9.03 11.75 -8.99
C TYR A 168 7.80 11.08 -8.36
N SER A 169 7.43 11.45 -7.13
CA SER A 169 6.21 10.92 -6.49
C SER A 169 4.96 11.34 -7.27
N LEU A 170 4.92 12.61 -7.71
CA LEU A 170 3.83 13.16 -8.52
C LEU A 170 3.73 12.44 -9.87
N VAL A 171 4.86 12.28 -10.57
CA VAL A 171 4.90 11.57 -11.86
C VAL A 171 4.38 10.14 -11.72
N VAL A 172 4.83 9.37 -10.73
CA VAL A 172 4.33 8.00 -10.50
C VAL A 172 2.84 7.99 -10.21
N SER A 173 2.35 8.92 -9.37
CA SER A 173 0.93 8.99 -9.06
C SER A 173 0.04 9.33 -10.27
N LEU A 174 0.50 10.20 -11.17
CA LEU A 174 -0.21 10.49 -12.42
C LEU A 174 -0.26 9.26 -13.33
N VAL A 175 0.87 8.58 -13.52
CA VAL A 175 0.92 7.35 -14.31
C VAL A 175 0.00 6.28 -13.73
N MET A 176 -0.04 6.13 -12.40
CA MET A 176 -0.94 5.17 -11.76
C MET A 176 -2.42 5.55 -11.87
N ALA A 177 -2.75 6.85 -11.94
CA ALA A 177 -4.12 7.30 -12.20
C ALA A 177 -4.57 6.96 -13.64
N GLU A 178 -3.71 7.13 -14.63
CA GLU A 178 -3.96 6.72 -16.02
C GLU A 178 -4.07 5.20 -16.18
N ILE A 179 -3.26 4.45 -15.42
CA ILE A 179 -3.38 2.99 -15.33
C ILE A 179 -4.75 2.61 -14.74
N ALA A 180 -5.24 3.31 -13.71
CA ALA A 180 -6.57 3.07 -13.14
C ALA A 180 -7.68 3.28 -14.19
N TRP A 181 -7.56 4.33 -15.00
CA TRP A 181 -8.47 4.57 -16.12
C TRP A 181 -8.42 3.44 -17.16
N THR A 182 -7.23 2.95 -17.50
CA THR A 182 -7.05 1.86 -18.48
C THR A 182 -7.60 0.53 -17.97
N ILE A 183 -7.35 0.20 -16.69
CA ILE A 183 -7.84 -1.03 -16.04
C ILE A 183 -9.36 -1.07 -15.96
N ASN A 184 -10.04 0.08 -16.03
CA ASN A 184 -11.50 0.12 -16.06
C ASN A 184 -12.11 -0.68 -17.23
N PHE A 185 -11.41 -0.74 -18.36
CA PHE A 185 -11.88 -1.45 -19.54
C PHE A 185 -11.62 -2.96 -19.48
N TRP A 186 -11.05 -3.46 -18.38
CA TRP A 186 -10.66 -4.86 -18.26
C TRP A 186 -11.76 -5.72 -17.59
N PRO A 187 -12.04 -6.93 -18.10
CA PRO A 187 -13.04 -7.87 -17.57
C PRO A 187 -12.53 -8.68 -16.37
N PHE A 188 -11.86 -8.02 -15.40
CA PHE A 188 -11.20 -8.70 -14.29
C PHE A 188 -11.71 -8.23 -12.92
N GLY A 189 -11.66 -9.15 -11.95
CA GLY A 189 -12.02 -8.85 -10.57
C GLY A 189 -11.01 -7.94 -9.87
N TYR A 190 -11.40 -7.43 -8.71
CA TYR A 190 -10.62 -6.45 -7.97
C TYR A 190 -9.27 -6.94 -7.44
N LEU A 191 -9.15 -8.23 -7.07
CA LEU A 191 -7.87 -8.81 -6.64
C LEU A 191 -6.88 -8.90 -7.79
N THR A 192 -7.35 -9.33 -8.97
CA THR A 192 -6.53 -9.48 -10.17
C THR A 192 -6.10 -8.12 -10.72
N SER A 193 -7.02 -7.17 -10.81
CA SER A 193 -6.72 -5.79 -11.23
C SER A 193 -5.78 -5.10 -10.24
N GLY A 194 -5.99 -5.26 -8.93
CA GLY A 194 -5.12 -4.74 -7.90
C GLY A 194 -3.71 -5.35 -7.92
N ALA A 195 -3.58 -6.65 -8.21
CA ALA A 195 -2.29 -7.33 -8.35
C ALA A 195 -1.52 -6.84 -9.58
N VAL A 196 -2.17 -6.69 -10.73
CA VAL A 196 -1.54 -6.14 -11.94
C VAL A 196 -1.13 -4.68 -11.72
N ALA A 197 -1.99 -3.86 -11.13
CA ALA A 197 -1.66 -2.48 -10.77
C ALA A 197 -0.47 -2.40 -9.81
N LEU A 198 -0.37 -3.31 -8.84
CA LEU A 198 0.80 -3.41 -7.95
C LEU A 198 2.07 -3.76 -8.72
N ILE A 199 2.02 -4.71 -9.66
CA ILE A 199 3.18 -5.07 -10.50
C ILE A 199 3.65 -3.86 -11.30
N LEU A 200 2.73 -3.14 -11.94
CA LEU A 200 3.05 -1.92 -12.69
C LEU A 200 3.63 -0.83 -11.79
N TYR A 201 3.05 -0.60 -10.61
CA TYR A 201 3.60 0.31 -9.62
C TYR A 201 5.01 -0.09 -9.20
N PHE A 202 5.24 -1.38 -8.91
CA PHE A 202 6.54 -1.89 -8.49
C PHE A 202 7.62 -1.65 -9.55
N VAL A 203 7.30 -1.85 -10.83
CA VAL A 203 8.22 -1.57 -11.96
C VAL A 203 8.64 -0.09 -11.95
N LEU A 204 7.67 0.83 -11.88
CA LEU A 204 7.96 2.26 -11.86
C LEU A 204 8.77 2.66 -10.63
N TRP A 205 8.39 2.14 -9.47
CA TRP A 205 9.06 2.35 -8.21
C TRP A 205 10.52 1.86 -8.21
N ASP A 206 10.79 0.68 -8.76
CA ASP A 206 12.14 0.09 -8.83
C ASP A 206 13.06 0.90 -9.76
N ILE A 207 12.53 1.40 -10.89
CA ILE A 207 13.26 2.29 -11.80
C ILE A 207 13.67 3.57 -11.07
N ILE A 208 12.73 4.21 -10.37
CA ILE A 208 12.98 5.47 -9.66
C ILE A 208 13.92 5.27 -8.47
N GLN A 209 13.74 4.20 -7.71
CA GLN A 209 14.64 3.86 -6.61
C GLN A 209 16.08 3.69 -7.12
N LYS A 210 16.29 2.95 -8.20
CA LYS A 210 17.63 2.77 -8.80
C LYS A 210 18.21 4.07 -9.33
N ASN A 211 17.37 4.96 -9.85
CA ASN A 211 17.77 6.30 -10.27
C ASN A 211 18.25 7.15 -9.07
N PHE A 212 17.58 7.07 -7.93
CA PHE A 212 18.03 7.78 -6.72
C PHE A 212 19.29 7.20 -6.08
N LEU A 213 19.59 5.95 -6.34
CA LEU A 213 20.80 5.29 -5.84
C LEU A 213 21.97 5.38 -6.83
N ASP A 214 21.78 5.95 -8.03
CA ASP A 214 22.75 6.00 -9.12
C ASP A 214 23.26 4.61 -9.59
N ILE A 215 22.46 3.54 -9.38
CA ILE A 215 22.79 2.15 -9.75
C ILE A 215 22.07 1.73 -11.04
N ILE A 216 21.77 2.68 -11.93
CA ILE A 216 21.06 2.38 -13.18
C ILE A 216 21.96 1.52 -14.08
N ARG A 217 21.55 0.27 -14.30
CA ARG A 217 22.12 -0.61 -15.33
C ARG A 217 21.03 -0.99 -16.32
N LYS A 218 21.18 -0.59 -17.58
CA LYS A 218 20.20 -0.85 -18.66
C LYS A 218 19.78 -2.32 -18.74
N LYS A 219 20.75 -3.25 -18.67
CA LYS A 219 20.49 -4.71 -18.68
C LYS A 219 19.54 -5.16 -17.57
N ARG A 220 19.66 -4.60 -16.36
CA ARG A 220 18.83 -4.97 -15.22
C ARG A 220 17.41 -4.42 -15.34
N ILE A 221 17.25 -3.23 -15.93
CA ILE A 221 15.92 -2.66 -16.19
C ILE A 221 15.17 -3.53 -17.21
N ILE A 222 15.81 -3.89 -18.32
CA ILE A 222 15.20 -4.75 -19.34
C ILE A 222 14.80 -6.11 -18.75
N PHE A 223 15.70 -6.73 -17.98
CA PHE A 223 15.39 -8.00 -17.31
C PHE A 223 14.19 -7.90 -16.37
N ASN A 224 14.14 -6.84 -15.55
CA ASN A 224 13.01 -6.60 -14.65
C ASN A 224 11.70 -6.39 -15.43
N LEU A 225 11.72 -5.60 -16.51
CA LEU A 225 10.53 -5.38 -17.35
C LEU A 225 9.99 -6.68 -17.94
N ILE A 226 10.87 -7.54 -18.48
CA ILE A 226 10.47 -8.85 -19.01
C ILE A 226 9.90 -9.72 -17.90
N PHE A 227 10.58 -9.80 -16.76
CA PHE A 227 10.14 -10.62 -15.62
C PHE A 227 8.76 -10.19 -15.09
N PHE A 228 8.54 -8.88 -14.91
CA PHE A 228 7.25 -8.36 -14.45
C PHE A 228 6.15 -8.49 -15.51
N SER A 229 6.48 -8.40 -16.80
CA SER A 229 5.53 -8.72 -17.87
C SER A 229 5.08 -10.17 -17.81
N VAL A 230 6.00 -11.11 -17.61
CA VAL A 230 5.68 -12.54 -17.46
C VAL A 230 4.80 -12.78 -16.24
N LEU A 231 5.11 -12.15 -15.10
CA LEU A 231 4.28 -12.25 -13.90
C LEU A 231 2.87 -11.69 -14.12
N ALA A 232 2.75 -10.52 -14.77
CA ALA A 232 1.46 -9.95 -15.10
C ALA A 232 0.65 -10.88 -16.02
N SER A 233 1.29 -11.44 -17.06
CA SER A 233 0.65 -12.42 -17.94
C SER A 233 0.19 -13.67 -17.19
N LEU A 234 1.00 -14.21 -16.27
CA LEU A 234 0.61 -15.35 -15.44
C LEU A 234 -0.63 -15.06 -14.59
N VAL A 235 -0.69 -13.87 -13.97
CA VAL A 235 -1.86 -13.44 -13.19
C VAL A 235 -3.10 -13.36 -14.08
N LEU A 236 -2.98 -12.78 -15.29
CA LEU A 236 -4.09 -12.62 -16.24
C LEU A 236 -4.57 -13.94 -16.85
N ILE A 237 -3.68 -14.92 -17.03
CA ILE A 237 -4.05 -16.26 -17.51
C ILE A 237 -4.74 -17.06 -16.40
N SER A 238 -4.33 -16.87 -15.14
CA SER A 238 -4.93 -17.55 -13.99
C SER A 238 -6.30 -17.01 -13.58
N SER A 239 -6.67 -15.81 -14.04
CA SER A 239 -7.92 -15.16 -13.66
C SER A 239 -9.11 -15.70 -14.46
N LYS A 240 -10.29 -15.72 -13.83
CA LYS A 240 -11.55 -15.98 -14.54
C LYS A 240 -11.93 -14.74 -15.33
N TRP A 241 -12.12 -14.90 -16.63
CA TRP A 241 -12.58 -13.85 -17.52
C TRP A 241 -14.09 -13.73 -17.38
N ILE A 242 -14.55 -12.63 -16.79
CA ILE A 242 -15.99 -12.37 -16.64
C ILE A 242 -16.32 -11.24 -17.60
N PRO A 243 -17.08 -11.49 -18.68
CA PRO A 243 -17.42 -10.44 -19.63
C PRO A 243 -18.10 -9.28 -18.90
N VAL A 244 -17.63 -8.06 -19.17
CA VAL A 244 -18.25 -6.83 -18.66
C VAL A 244 -19.63 -6.73 -19.31
N ILE A 245 -20.70 -6.76 -18.50
CA ILE A 245 -22.07 -6.46 -18.92
C ILE A 245 -22.31 -4.97 -18.74
#